data_AF-A0A935IGJ2-F1
#
_entry.id   AF-A0A935IGJ2-F1
#
_cell.length_a   1.000
_cell.length_b   1.000
_cell.length_c   1.000
_cell.angle_alpha   90.00
_cell.angle_beta   90.00
_cell.angle_gamma   90.00
#
_symmetry.space_group_name_H-M   'P 1'
#
loop_
_entity.id
_entity.type
_entity.pdbx_description
1 polymer ?
#
loop_
_entity_poly.entity_id
_entity_poly.type
_entity_poly.pdbx_seq_one_letter_code
_entity_poly.pdbx_strand_id
1 'polypeptide(L)'
;MEEDLIDILEKDRTAYDVFNFLDDNKVDHPERFIEPIIKNLTNINKEMRESITDPYSSIYDIDVLLRVLEGQFKDSTSKFKPHILKLQEILETPLAKNRVYADTEKSNQTLFKNREEVKNWLARH
;
A
#
# COMPACT_ATOMS: atom_id res chain seq x y z
N MET A 1 -12.48 -1.58 -19.21
CA MET A 1 -11.10 -1.24 -18.83
C MET A 1 -11.08 -0.59 -17.45
N GLU A 2 -11.59 0.64 -17.24
CA GLU A 2 -11.66 1.23 -15.89
C GLU A 2 -12.60 0.48 -14.93
N GLU A 3 -13.77 0.02 -15.40
CA GLU A 3 -14.68 -0.82 -14.61
C GLU A 3 -13.97 -2.08 -14.09
N ASP A 4 -13.16 -2.72 -14.94
CA ASP A 4 -12.47 -3.95 -14.59
C ASP A 4 -11.42 -3.69 -13.50
N LEU A 5 -10.70 -2.56 -13.58
CA LEU A 5 -9.75 -2.14 -12.55
C LEU A 5 -10.44 -1.84 -11.21
N ILE A 6 -11.59 -1.15 -11.25
CA ILE A 6 -12.40 -0.87 -10.07
C ILE A 6 -12.90 -2.18 -9.45
N ASP A 7 -13.41 -3.10 -10.27
CA ASP A 7 -13.87 -4.41 -9.83
C ASP A 7 -12.75 -5.22 -9.15
N ILE A 8 -11.52 -5.17 -9.68
CA ILE A 8 -10.35 -5.83 -9.06
C ILE A 8 -10.02 -5.18 -7.71
N LEU A 9 -9.96 -3.84 -7.63
CA LEU A 9 -9.71 -3.12 -6.37
C LEU A 9 -10.73 -3.46 -5.28
N GLU A 10 -11.98 -3.70 -5.67
CA GLU A 10 -13.07 -4.02 -4.74
C GLU A 10 -13.11 -5.47 -4.26
N LYS A 11 -12.57 -6.42 -5.04
CA LYS A 11 -12.81 -7.86 -4.86
C LYS A 11 -11.55 -8.68 -4.54
N ASP A 12 -10.37 -8.25 -4.98
CA ASP A 12 -9.21 -9.15 -5.09
C ASP A 12 -7.98 -8.72 -4.28
N ARG A 13 -7.17 -9.72 -3.91
CA ARG A 13 -5.83 -9.60 -3.30
C ARG A 13 -4.76 -9.23 -4.34
N THR A 14 -5.09 -9.28 -5.63
CA THR A 14 -4.25 -8.85 -6.75
C THR A 14 -4.29 -7.33 -7.00
N ALA A 15 -4.94 -6.56 -6.12
CA ALA A 15 -5.04 -5.11 -6.24
C ALA A 15 -3.67 -4.39 -6.39
N TYR A 16 -2.57 -5.02 -5.97
CA TYR A 16 -1.23 -4.51 -6.23
C TYR A 16 -0.92 -4.38 -7.73
N ASP A 17 -1.41 -5.31 -8.56
CA ASP A 17 -1.24 -5.25 -10.02
C ASP A 17 -2.02 -4.09 -10.64
N VAL A 18 -3.14 -3.69 -10.01
CA VAL A 18 -3.86 -2.48 -10.41
C VAL A 18 -3.02 -1.25 -10.14
N PHE A 19 -2.35 -1.14 -8.98
CA PHE A 19 -1.45 -0.01 -8.72
C PHE A 19 -0.24 0.00 -9.66
N ASN A 20 0.35 -1.16 -10.00
CA ASN A 20 1.40 -1.24 -11.02
C ASN A 20 0.90 -0.73 -12.38
N PHE A 21 -0.30 -1.13 -12.80
CA PHE A 21 -0.89 -0.64 -14.03
C PHE A 21 -1.13 0.88 -13.98
N LEU A 22 -1.68 1.37 -12.87
CA LEU A 22 -1.95 2.80 -12.66
C LEU A 22 -0.67 3.64 -12.49
N ASP A 23 0.51 3.08 -12.22
CA ASP A 23 1.74 3.88 -12.14
C ASP A 23 2.09 4.45 -13.53
N ASP A 24 1.88 3.65 -14.59
CA ASP A 24 2.20 4.01 -15.97
C ASP A 24 0.98 4.47 -16.79
N ASN A 25 -0.25 4.16 -16.36
CA ASN A 25 -1.46 4.40 -17.14
C ASN A 25 -2.44 5.32 -16.41
N LYS A 26 -2.69 6.49 -16.99
CA LYS A 26 -3.65 7.46 -16.46
C LYS A 26 -5.09 7.03 -16.73
N VAL A 27 -5.93 7.18 -15.72
CA VAL A 27 -7.38 7.01 -15.84
C VAL A 27 -8.03 8.32 -16.25
N ASP A 28 -9.12 8.20 -17.02
CA ASP A 28 -9.93 9.33 -17.48
C ASP A 28 -10.85 9.84 -16.35
N HIS A 29 -11.25 8.93 -15.44
CA HIS A 29 -12.20 9.22 -14.36
C HIS A 29 -11.64 8.89 -12.96
N PRO A 30 -10.59 9.60 -12.49
CA PRO A 30 -9.92 9.29 -11.22
C PRO A 30 -10.84 9.34 -10.00
N GLU A 31 -11.90 10.15 -10.04
CA GLU A 31 -12.89 10.25 -8.97
C GLU A 31 -13.62 8.93 -8.70
N ARG A 32 -13.75 8.07 -9.71
CA ARG A 32 -14.42 6.76 -9.61
C ARG A 32 -13.59 5.73 -8.84
N PHE A 33 -12.28 5.95 -8.76
CA PHE A 33 -11.34 5.04 -8.09
C PHE A 33 -11.15 5.35 -6.60
N ILE A 34 -11.60 6.51 -6.12
CA ILE A 34 -11.35 6.96 -4.73
C ILE A 34 -11.87 5.94 -3.71
N GLU A 35 -13.15 5.57 -3.79
CA GLU A 35 -13.75 4.64 -2.84
C GLU A 35 -13.17 3.20 -2.97
N PRO A 36 -12.99 2.65 -4.18
CA PRO A 36 -12.27 1.38 -4.37
C PRO A 36 -10.87 1.38 -3.77
N ILE A 37 -10.10 2.46 -3.95
CA ILE A 37 -8.75 2.61 -3.39
C ILE A 37 -8.82 2.67 -1.85
N ILE A 38 -9.76 3.42 -1.25
CA ILE A 38 -9.93 3.48 0.21
C ILE A 38 -10.24 2.10 0.80
N LYS A 39 -11.16 1.37 0.16
CA LYS A 39 -11.49 0.00 0.54
C LYS A 39 -10.25 -0.89 0.46
N ASN A 40 -9.48 -0.77 -0.61
CA ASN A 40 -8.26 -1.54 -0.80
C ASN A 40 -7.15 -1.19 0.22
N LEU A 41 -6.94 0.08 0.53
CA LEU A 41 -6.01 0.54 1.56
C LEU A 41 -6.32 -0.07 2.94
N THR A 42 -7.59 -0.32 3.23
CA THR A 42 -8.01 -1.03 4.44
C THR A 42 -7.53 -2.49 4.43
N ASN A 43 -7.59 -3.17 3.28
CA ASN A 43 -7.04 -4.52 3.11
C ASN A 43 -5.51 -4.52 3.18
N ILE A 44 -4.84 -3.58 2.52
CA ILE A 44 -3.38 -3.41 2.57
C ILE A 44 -2.90 -3.25 4.02
N ASN A 45 -3.58 -2.42 4.82
CA ASN A 45 -3.28 -2.28 6.24
C ASN A 45 -3.38 -3.63 6.99
N LYS A 46 -4.42 -4.41 6.72
CA LYS A 46 -4.59 -5.74 7.33
C LYS A 46 -3.47 -6.70 6.92
N GLU A 47 -3.19 -6.79 5.62
CA GLU A 47 -2.19 -7.69 5.06
C GLU A 47 -0.76 -7.30 5.48
N MET A 48 -0.44 -6.01 5.57
CA MET A 48 0.86 -5.55 6.05
C MET A 48 1.07 -5.92 7.53
N ARG A 49 0.03 -5.78 8.36
CA ARG A 49 0.09 -6.21 9.76
C ARG A 49 0.30 -7.71 9.89
N GLU A 50 -0.44 -8.51 9.12
CA GLU A 50 -0.26 -9.96 9.07
C GLU A 50 1.17 -10.29 8.62
N SER A 51 1.65 -9.64 7.56
CA SER A 51 3.01 -9.84 7.03
C SER A 51 4.09 -9.56 8.06
N ILE A 52 3.97 -8.49 8.85
CA ILE A 52 4.94 -8.11 9.89
C ILE A 52 4.95 -9.10 11.07
N THR A 53 3.77 -9.61 11.44
CA THR A 53 3.59 -10.42 12.66
C THR A 53 3.71 -11.93 12.42
N ASP A 54 3.50 -12.39 11.19
CA ASP A 54 3.68 -13.78 10.80
C ASP A 54 5.15 -14.09 10.46
N PRO A 55 5.81 -15.03 11.17
CA PRO A 55 7.19 -15.43 10.90
C PRO A 55 7.40 -16.09 9.52
N TYR A 56 6.33 -16.51 8.85
CA TYR A 56 6.38 -17.17 7.55
C TYR A 56 6.06 -16.24 6.38
N SER A 57 5.58 -15.02 6.66
CA SER A 57 5.20 -14.05 5.64
C SER A 57 6.33 -13.10 5.27
N SER A 58 6.35 -12.72 4.00
CA SER A 58 7.25 -11.68 3.47
C SER A 58 6.58 -10.31 3.51
N ILE A 59 7.37 -9.25 3.64
CA ILE A 59 6.88 -7.88 3.51
C ILE A 59 6.99 -7.47 2.05
N TYR A 60 5.92 -6.88 1.51
CA TYR A 60 5.92 -6.31 0.17
C TYR A 60 6.18 -4.80 0.18
N ASP A 61 6.65 -4.29 -0.95
CA ASP A 61 6.94 -2.87 -1.16
C ASP A 61 5.65 -2.08 -1.42
N ILE A 62 5.53 -0.87 -0.87
CA ILE A 62 4.35 0.00 -1.04
C ILE A 62 4.64 1.27 -1.84
N ASP A 63 5.86 1.42 -2.37
CA ASP A 63 6.31 2.58 -3.14
C ASP A 63 5.39 2.91 -4.32
N VAL A 64 5.05 1.92 -5.15
CA VAL A 64 4.15 2.09 -6.30
C VAL A 64 2.79 2.66 -5.88
N LEU A 65 2.20 2.13 -4.81
CA LEU A 65 0.94 2.63 -4.26
C LEU A 65 1.06 4.12 -3.93
N LEU A 66 2.10 4.52 -3.19
CA LEU A 66 2.28 5.92 -2.78
C LEU A 66 2.50 6.85 -3.97
N ARG A 67 3.26 6.41 -4.98
CA ARG A 67 3.44 7.14 -6.25
C ARG A 67 2.13 7.33 -7.00
N VAL A 68 1.30 6.29 -7.09
CA VAL A 68 -0.02 6.39 -7.74
C VAL A 68 -0.92 7.39 -7.01
N LEU A 69 -0.96 7.35 -5.68
CA LEU A 69 -1.73 8.31 -4.89
C LEU A 69 -1.25 9.76 -5.11
N GLU A 70 0.06 9.98 -5.14
CA GLU A 70 0.66 11.31 -5.34
C GLU A 70 0.56 11.79 -6.80
N GLY A 71 0.65 10.88 -7.77
CA GLY A 71 0.69 11.21 -9.19
C GLY A 71 -0.70 11.45 -9.80
N GLN A 72 -1.65 10.56 -9.52
CA GLN A 72 -2.97 10.58 -10.15
C GLN A 72 -4.07 11.07 -9.22
N PHE A 73 -3.95 10.81 -7.92
CA PHE A 73 -5.04 11.04 -6.95
C PHE A 73 -4.73 12.13 -5.93
N LYS A 74 -3.75 13.01 -6.20
CA LYS A 74 -3.30 14.07 -5.29
C LYS A 74 -4.40 14.98 -4.75
N ASP A 75 -5.42 15.25 -5.58
CA ASP A 75 -6.52 16.14 -5.20
C ASP A 75 -7.46 15.47 -4.18
N SER A 76 -7.32 14.15 -3.99
CA SER A 76 -8.05 13.34 -3.02
C SER A 76 -7.18 12.85 -1.85
N THR A 77 -5.94 13.35 -1.73
CA THR A 77 -4.98 12.97 -0.68
C THR A 77 -5.55 13.02 0.74
N SER A 78 -6.39 14.02 1.04
CA SER A 78 -7.03 14.14 2.37
C SER A 78 -7.90 12.94 2.73
N LYS A 79 -8.47 12.23 1.75
CA LYS A 79 -9.26 11.02 1.94
C LYS A 79 -8.39 9.79 2.23
N PHE A 80 -7.19 9.71 1.63
CA PHE A 80 -6.28 8.58 1.83
C PHE A 80 -5.42 8.73 3.09
N LYS A 81 -5.12 9.97 3.52
CA LYS A 81 -4.22 10.28 4.63
C LYS A 81 -4.51 9.49 5.93
N PRO A 82 -5.77 9.30 6.37
CA PRO A 82 -6.06 8.48 7.56
C PRO A 82 -5.59 7.03 7.41
N HIS A 83 -5.68 6.45 6.22
CA HIS A 83 -5.26 5.08 5.94
C HIS A 83 -3.73 4.96 5.88
N ILE A 84 -3.05 5.98 5.35
CA ILE A 84 -1.58 6.03 5.33
C ILE A 84 -0.99 6.26 6.73
N LEU A 85 -1.64 7.08 7.56
CA LEU A 85 -1.28 7.19 8.99
C LEU A 85 -1.42 5.85 9.71
N LYS A 86 -2.48 5.09 9.40
CA LYS A 86 -2.64 3.74 9.95
C LYS A 86 -1.56 2.78 9.46
N LEU A 87 -1.17 2.89 8.20
CA LEU A 87 -0.06 2.12 7.63
C LEU A 87 1.26 2.45 8.34
N GLN A 88 1.53 3.73 8.62
CA GLN A 88 2.69 4.16 9.40
C GLN A 88 2.73 3.48 10.78
N GLU A 89 1.62 3.53 11.52
CA GLU A 89 1.50 2.89 12.84
C GLU A 89 1.81 1.38 12.76
N ILE A 90 1.32 0.71 11.72
CA ILE A 90 1.57 -0.72 11.50
C ILE A 90 3.03 -0.99 11.20
N LEU A 91 3.65 -0.19 10.32
CA LEU A 91 5.05 -0.35 9.94
C LEU A 91 6.01 -0.16 11.12
N GLU A 92 5.66 0.66 12.12
CA GLU A 92 6.46 0.79 13.35
C GLU A 92 6.48 -0.46 14.24
N THR A 93 5.60 -1.43 13.98
CA THR A 93 5.59 -2.70 14.70
C THR A 93 6.89 -3.49 14.43
N PRO A 94 7.59 -3.99 15.46
CA PRO A 94 8.74 -4.87 15.27
C PRO A 94 8.36 -6.17 14.55
N LEU A 95 9.25 -6.66 13.69
CA LEU A 95 9.06 -7.94 13.01
C LEU A 95 9.01 -9.11 14.00
N ALA A 96 8.32 -10.17 13.60
CA ALA A 96 8.34 -11.45 14.31
C ALA A 96 9.79 -11.92 14.54
N LYS A 97 10.13 -12.24 15.80
CA LYS A 97 11.51 -12.56 16.23
C LYS A 97 12.11 -13.81 15.58
N ASN A 98 11.28 -14.73 15.10
CA ASN A 98 11.69 -16.05 14.59
C ASN A 98 11.26 -16.24 13.14
N ARG A 99 11.59 -15.29 12.25
CA ARG A 99 11.25 -15.42 10.82
C ARG A 99 11.99 -16.61 10.20
N VAL A 100 11.25 -17.50 9.53
CA VAL A 100 11.74 -18.81 9.08
C VAL A 100 12.00 -18.88 7.57
N TYR A 101 11.15 -18.24 6.74
CA TYR A 101 11.22 -18.35 5.28
C TYR A 101 11.61 -17.08 4.54
N ALA A 102 11.50 -15.92 5.19
CA ALA A 102 11.92 -14.67 4.59
C ALA A 102 13.38 -14.42 4.94
N ASP A 103 14.19 -14.08 3.93
CA ASP A 103 15.49 -13.45 4.16
C ASP A 103 15.25 -12.28 5.13
N THR A 104 15.71 -12.48 6.37
CA THR A 104 15.42 -11.55 7.47
C THR A 104 16.06 -10.20 7.18
N GLU A 105 17.18 -10.18 6.47
CA GLU A 105 17.83 -8.96 6.02
C GLU A 105 16.96 -8.25 4.99
N LYS A 106 16.55 -8.96 3.92
CA LYS A 106 15.66 -8.38 2.90
C LYS A 106 14.36 -7.84 3.50
N SER A 107 13.77 -8.57 4.44
CA SER A 107 12.52 -8.14 5.09
C SER A 107 12.71 -6.90 5.97
N ASN A 108 13.84 -6.81 6.68
CA ASN A 108 14.19 -5.60 7.43
C ASN A 108 14.42 -4.41 6.49
N GLN A 109 15.11 -4.63 5.37
CA GLN A 109 15.36 -3.60 4.35
C GLN A 109 14.04 -3.09 3.76
N THR A 110 13.13 -3.98 3.36
CA THR A 110 11.80 -3.59 2.85
C THR A 110 10.98 -2.87 3.91
N LEU A 111 10.99 -3.32 5.17
CA LEU A 111 10.29 -2.61 6.25
C LEU A 111 10.83 -1.19 6.44
N PHE A 112 12.15 -1.04 6.49
CA PHE A 112 12.79 0.25 6.66
C PHE A 112 12.50 1.19 5.48
N LYS A 113 12.59 0.68 4.24
CA LYS A 113 12.18 1.42 3.04
C LYS A 113 10.75 1.90 3.16
N ASN A 114 9.80 0.99 3.46
CA ASN A 114 8.39 1.33 3.56
C ASN A 114 8.11 2.39 4.64
N ARG A 115 8.80 2.34 5.79
CA ARG A 115 8.69 3.37 6.85
C ARG A 115 9.10 4.74 6.34
N GLU A 116 10.25 4.83 5.69
CA GLU A 116 10.76 6.09 5.16
C GLU A 116 9.87 6.64 4.05
N GLU A 117 9.40 5.80 3.12
CA GLU A 117 8.48 6.23 2.05
C GLU A 117 7.15 6.76 2.60
N VAL A 118 6.53 6.07 3.56
CA VAL A 118 5.29 6.53 4.20
C VAL A 118 5.50 7.83 4.95
N LYS A 119 6.60 7.95 5.70
CA LYS A 119 6.95 9.16 6.44
C LYS A 119 7.16 10.34 5.49
N ASN A 120 7.87 10.11 4.37
CA ASN A 120 8.11 11.13 3.36
C ASN A 120 6.80 11.57 2.68
N TRP A 121 5.95 10.62 2.30
CA TRP A 121 4.64 10.91 1.73
C TRP A 121 3.79 11.74 2.70
N LEU A 122 3.71 11.35 3.97
CA LEU A 122 2.97 12.08 5.01
C LEU A 122 3.54 13.47 5.30
N ALA A 123 4.84 13.71 5.08
CA ALA A 123 5.44 15.02 5.26
C ALA A 123 5.13 15.98 4.09
N ARG A 124 4.85 15.46 2.90
CA ARG A 124 4.47 16.24 1.71
C ARG A 124 2.98 16.63 1.67
N HIS A 125 2.16 16.05 2.55
CA HIS A 125 0.70 16.08 2.48
C HIS A 125 0.03 16.31 3.84
#